data_AF-A0A9E5GVL4-F1
#
_entry.id   AF-A0A9E5GVL4-F1
#
_cell.length_a   1.000
_cell.length_b   1.000
_cell.length_c   1.000
_cell.angle_alpha   90.00
_cell.angle_beta   90.00
_cell.angle_gamma   90.00
#
_symmetry.space_group_name_H-M   'P 1'
#
loop_
_entity.id
_entity.type
_entity.pdbx_description
1 polymer ?
#
loop_
_entity_poly.entity_id
_entity_poly.type
_entity_poly.pdbx_seq_one_letter_code
_entity_poly.pdbx_strand_id
1 'polypeptide(L)'
;MANTPDNTDAPKKAGYKPTCRMAYSINNTQPVECTIISDQPFFYMDDVLDFEDEAILSEDDVKLYESLDIEIAELKTKINSYERLSLDFAQPRDKALQDFIVSTKNLNAVSESQKIELSQILGVLSQSRYASALYSHAQSKGINILLSKQVERSLLDKEAESIFIQPMQTLEKAVFAAIKELRRFWQNTQGTGIHPLAFHPDQAVLVNRAQIADLQTAIIRSAWELKLAGEKSYWSIIENSPHSDLGRAFAREALTDFRTINNGKACSAVFETWFLSDRCSIEDRNLIQMMLGEYEGYMIDHAQSSKMVSIDLITQLGSQPFGKNYLAPYAQMILNDPIFTDVRDRSNANFLWFIKFERSFEDAEQELQTHSLDQERDIHHAFFENKDNHENMGQEEDTQNDANVIRINFASDRSHASEQKS
;
A
#
# COMPACT_ATOMS: atom_id res chain seq x y z
N MET A 1 -70.01 19.45 15.05
CA MET A 1 -69.24 20.51 14.37
C MET A 1 -68.19 19.78 13.54
N ALA A 2 -68.50 19.40 12.31
CA ALA A 2 -68.61 20.20 11.08
C ALA A 2 -67.23 20.43 10.41
N ASN A 3 -67.13 19.82 9.23
CA ASN A 3 -66.45 20.23 7.99
C ASN A 3 -64.91 20.09 7.84
N THR A 4 -64.58 19.18 6.90
CA THR A 4 -63.47 19.20 5.93
C THR A 4 -63.49 20.47 5.04
N PRO A 5 -62.62 20.56 4.02
CA PRO A 5 -61.17 20.79 4.01
C PRO A 5 -60.87 22.15 3.33
N ASP A 6 -59.63 22.65 3.33
CA ASP A 6 -59.27 23.60 2.28
C ASP A 6 -57.84 23.44 1.77
N ASN A 7 -57.80 23.46 0.46
CA ASN A 7 -56.70 23.18 -0.44
C ASN A 7 -56.17 24.53 -0.91
N THR A 8 -54.92 24.87 -0.63
CA THR A 8 -54.24 25.93 -1.37
C THR A 8 -52.78 25.56 -1.59
N ASP A 9 -52.55 24.88 -2.73
CA ASP A 9 -51.33 24.99 -3.51
C ASP A 9 -50.97 26.46 -3.73
N ALA A 10 -49.84 26.88 -3.16
CA ALA A 10 -49.18 28.13 -3.52
C ALA A 10 -47.76 27.79 -4.00
N PRO A 11 -47.40 28.08 -5.26
CA PRO A 11 -46.04 27.84 -5.73
C PRO A 11 -45.10 28.83 -5.03
N LYS A 12 -44.17 28.30 -4.23
CA LYS A 12 -43.05 29.09 -3.68
C LYS A 12 -42.21 29.57 -4.87
N LYS A 13 -42.26 30.89 -5.13
CA LYS A 13 -41.40 31.56 -6.13
C LYS A 13 -39.94 31.25 -5.82
N ALA A 14 -39.27 30.51 -6.71
CA ALA A 14 -37.83 30.34 -6.69
C ALA A 14 -37.16 31.70 -6.86
N GLY A 15 -36.28 32.07 -5.92
CA GLY A 15 -35.46 33.27 -6.04
C GLY A 15 -34.52 33.15 -7.23
N TYR A 16 -34.60 34.10 -8.17
CA TYR A 16 -33.70 34.18 -9.31
C TYR A 16 -32.29 34.52 -8.79
N LYS A 17 -31.34 33.58 -8.88
CA LYS A 17 -29.93 33.90 -8.64
C LYS A 17 -29.38 34.68 -9.84
N PRO A 18 -28.53 35.69 -9.63
CA PRO A 18 -27.91 36.41 -10.74
C PRO A 18 -26.93 35.50 -11.48
N THR A 19 -27.14 35.34 -12.78
CA THR A 19 -26.26 34.57 -13.68
C THR A 19 -24.83 35.11 -13.64
N CYS A 20 -23.86 34.25 -13.31
CA CYS A 20 -22.45 34.61 -13.29
C CYS A 20 -21.92 34.75 -14.73
N ARG A 21 -21.35 35.91 -15.07
CA ARG A 21 -20.69 36.15 -16.35
C ARG A 21 -19.19 36.06 -16.15
N MET A 22 -18.56 35.05 -16.73
CA MET A 22 -17.11 34.91 -16.74
C MET A 22 -16.59 35.10 -18.16
N ALA A 23 -15.57 35.94 -18.32
CA ALA A 23 -14.80 36.05 -19.55
C ALA A 23 -13.51 35.24 -19.35
N TYR A 24 -13.17 34.38 -20.32
CA TYR A 24 -11.90 33.67 -20.36
C TYR A 24 -11.27 33.84 -21.74
N SER A 25 -9.93 33.85 -21.81
CA SER A 25 -9.18 33.94 -23.06
C SER A 25 -8.76 32.55 -23.51
N ILE A 26 -9.18 32.15 -24.71
CA ILE A 26 -8.56 31.02 -25.41
C ILE A 26 -7.49 31.63 -26.33
N ASN A 27 -6.24 31.18 -26.20
CA ASN A 27 -5.13 31.52 -27.11
C ASN A 27 -4.89 33.04 -27.32
N ASN A 28 -4.90 33.84 -26.24
CA ASN A 28 -4.44 35.24 -26.22
C ASN A 28 -5.05 36.20 -27.26
N THR A 29 -6.24 35.91 -27.81
CA THR A 29 -6.92 36.80 -28.77
C THR A 29 -8.32 37.19 -28.28
N GLN A 30 -8.63 38.50 -28.36
CA GLN A 30 -9.93 39.11 -28.05
C GLN A 30 -10.44 39.89 -29.28
N PRO A 31 -11.77 40.08 -29.44
CA PRO A 31 -12.84 39.82 -28.46
C PRO A 31 -13.69 38.58 -28.77
N VAL A 32 -14.08 37.84 -27.73
CA VAL A 32 -15.08 36.75 -27.80
C VAL A 32 -16.39 37.26 -27.19
N GLU A 33 -17.51 37.07 -27.89
CA GLU A 33 -18.85 37.39 -27.39
C GLU A 33 -19.16 36.57 -26.13
N CYS A 34 -19.63 37.22 -25.06
CA CYS A 34 -19.93 36.57 -23.78
C CYS A 34 -21.06 35.55 -23.91
N THR A 35 -20.78 34.25 -23.75
CA THR A 35 -21.82 33.22 -23.61
C THR A 35 -22.34 33.19 -22.18
N ILE A 36 -23.67 33.33 -22.00
CA ILE A 36 -24.33 33.23 -20.70
C ILE A 36 -24.40 31.75 -20.32
N ILE A 37 -23.63 31.32 -19.32
CA ILE A 37 -23.74 29.97 -18.75
C ILE A 37 -24.84 30.01 -17.69
N SER A 38 -25.91 29.23 -17.90
CA SER A 38 -26.99 29.09 -16.91
C SER A 38 -26.61 28.13 -15.78
N ASP A 39 -27.26 28.27 -14.63
CA ASP A 39 -26.96 27.62 -13.35
C ASP A 39 -27.24 26.09 -13.29
N GLN A 40 -27.45 25.41 -14.42
CA GLN A 40 -27.62 23.96 -14.44
C GLN A 40 -26.28 23.27 -14.70
N PRO A 41 -25.92 22.21 -13.93
CA PRO A 41 -24.69 21.46 -14.18
C PRO A 41 -24.74 20.89 -15.60
N PHE A 42 -23.63 21.02 -16.32
CA PHE A 42 -23.47 20.48 -17.67
C PHE A 42 -23.80 18.98 -17.68
N PHE A 43 -25.05 18.65 -18.01
CA PHE A 43 -25.34 17.40 -18.67
C PHE A 43 -24.71 17.55 -20.04
N TYR A 44 -23.70 16.71 -20.32
CA TYR A 44 -23.32 16.45 -21.69
C TYR A 44 -24.61 16.11 -22.42
N MET A 45 -25.03 17.01 -23.32
CA MET A 45 -26.00 16.63 -24.34
C MET A 45 -25.28 15.52 -25.08
N ASP A 46 -25.69 14.28 -24.82
CA ASP A 46 -25.45 13.19 -25.75
C ASP A 46 -25.76 13.77 -27.13
N ASP A 47 -24.71 13.91 -27.94
CA ASP A 47 -24.89 14.13 -29.35
C ASP A 47 -25.89 13.06 -29.78
N VAL A 48 -27.09 13.50 -30.15
CA VAL A 48 -28.04 12.68 -30.89
C VAL A 48 -27.41 12.53 -32.27
N LEU A 49 -26.33 11.75 -32.32
CA LEU A 49 -25.99 10.96 -33.46
C LEU A 49 -27.21 10.07 -33.63
N ASP A 50 -27.96 10.32 -34.69
CA ASP A 50 -28.88 9.37 -35.30
C ASP A 50 -28.07 8.11 -35.66
N PHE A 51 -27.74 7.31 -34.65
CA PHE A 51 -27.45 5.90 -34.80
C PHE A 51 -28.80 5.23 -34.97
N GLU A 52 -29.30 5.23 -36.21
CA GLU A 52 -30.02 4.06 -36.73
C GLU A 52 -29.03 2.88 -36.81
N ASP A 53 -28.47 2.50 -35.66
CA ASP A 53 -27.86 1.20 -35.46
C ASP A 53 -28.72 0.58 -34.35
N GLU A 54 -29.59 -0.35 -34.75
CA GLU A 54 -29.86 -1.49 -33.89
C GLU A 54 -28.49 -2.04 -33.46
N ALA A 55 -28.01 -1.58 -32.30
CA ALA A 55 -26.89 -2.17 -31.60
C ALA A 55 -27.36 -3.56 -31.15
N ILE A 56 -27.43 -4.48 -32.11
CA ILE A 56 -27.33 -5.91 -31.90
C ILE A 56 -26.04 -6.05 -31.11
N LEU A 57 -26.16 -6.22 -29.78
CA LEU A 57 -25.05 -6.61 -28.91
C LEU A 57 -24.25 -7.65 -29.69
N SER A 58 -22.96 -7.38 -29.92
CA SER A 58 -22.15 -8.33 -30.65
C SER A 58 -22.20 -9.67 -29.89
N GLU A 59 -22.09 -10.82 -30.59
CA GLU A 59 -22.07 -12.12 -29.90
C GLU A 59 -20.98 -12.18 -28.81
N ASP A 60 -19.94 -11.37 -28.93
CA ASP A 60 -18.87 -11.27 -27.95
C ASP A 60 -19.25 -10.41 -26.73
N ASP A 61 -20.07 -9.37 -26.90
CA ASP A 61 -20.66 -8.63 -25.77
C ASP A 61 -21.64 -9.52 -24.99
N VAL A 62 -22.48 -10.29 -25.69
CA VAL A 62 -23.41 -11.23 -25.04
C VAL A 62 -22.65 -12.29 -24.23
N LYS A 63 -21.56 -12.86 -24.77
CA LYS A 63 -20.70 -13.79 -24.04
C LYS A 63 -20.01 -13.15 -22.83
N LEU A 64 -19.60 -11.87 -22.95
CA LEU A 64 -19.03 -11.13 -21.83
C LEU A 64 -20.07 -10.93 -20.71
N TYR A 65 -21.29 -10.52 -21.05
CA TYR A 65 -22.38 -10.39 -20.07
C TYR A 65 -22.75 -11.74 -19.44
N GLU A 66 -22.82 -12.82 -20.21
CA GLU A 66 -23.04 -14.17 -19.68
C GLU A 66 -21.92 -14.60 -18.71
N SER A 67 -20.66 -14.30 -19.05
CA SER A 67 -19.52 -14.59 -18.16
C SER A 67 -19.59 -13.78 -16.86
N LEU A 68 -19.96 -12.50 -16.94
CA LEU A 68 -20.15 -11.63 -15.78
C LEU A 68 -21.32 -12.08 -14.91
N ASP A 69 -22.43 -12.53 -15.51
CA ASP A 69 -23.59 -13.05 -14.77
C ASP A 69 -23.24 -14.33 -14.00
N ILE A 70 -22.42 -15.20 -14.58
CA ILE A 70 -21.88 -16.39 -13.90
C ILE A 70 -21.01 -15.95 -12.71
N GLU A 71 -20.06 -15.03 -12.92
CA GLU A 71 -19.20 -14.51 -11.84
C GLU A 71 -20.01 -13.83 -10.73
N ILE A 72 -21.01 -13.03 -11.08
CA ILE A 72 -21.91 -12.38 -10.13
C ILE A 72 -22.71 -13.42 -9.34
N ALA A 73 -23.22 -14.46 -10.01
CA ALA A 73 -23.92 -15.55 -9.34
C ALA A 73 -23.00 -16.29 -8.36
N GLU A 74 -21.77 -16.61 -8.77
CA GLU A 74 -20.75 -17.19 -7.89
C GLU A 74 -20.46 -16.28 -6.69
N LEU A 75 -20.20 -15.00 -6.91
CA LEU A 75 -19.96 -14.03 -5.83
C LEU A 75 -21.13 -13.95 -4.86
N LYS A 76 -22.37 -13.94 -5.35
CA LYS A 76 -23.58 -13.97 -4.50
C LYS A 76 -23.63 -15.24 -3.64
N THR A 77 -23.29 -16.41 -4.19
CA THR A 77 -23.25 -17.64 -3.39
C THR A 77 -22.18 -17.58 -2.29
N LYS A 78 -21.01 -17.03 -2.60
CA LYS A 78 -19.93 -16.82 -1.61
C LYS A 78 -20.38 -15.90 -0.50
N ILE A 79 -20.99 -14.76 -0.84
CA ILE A 79 -21.51 -13.80 0.15
C ILE A 79 -22.55 -14.47 1.05
N ASN A 80 -23.56 -15.12 0.46
CA ASN A 80 -24.62 -15.79 1.20
C ASN A 80 -24.09 -16.90 2.13
N SER A 81 -23.08 -17.66 1.70
CA SER A 81 -22.47 -18.70 2.54
C SER A 81 -21.81 -18.12 3.79
N TYR A 82 -21.15 -16.98 3.64
CA TYR A 82 -20.45 -16.33 4.73
C TYR A 82 -21.41 -15.57 5.65
N GLU A 83 -22.45 -14.92 5.11
CA GLU A 83 -23.45 -14.23 5.93
C GLU A 83 -24.09 -15.16 6.95
N ARG A 84 -24.41 -16.40 6.56
CA ARG A 84 -24.92 -17.42 7.49
C ARG A 84 -23.96 -17.69 8.64
N LEU A 85 -22.66 -17.75 8.35
CA LEU A 85 -21.63 -17.96 9.36
C LEU A 85 -21.42 -16.73 10.25
N SER A 86 -21.52 -15.52 9.68
CA SER A 86 -21.32 -14.27 10.42
C SER A 86 -22.36 -14.06 11.52
N LEU A 87 -23.58 -14.59 11.34
CA LEU A 87 -24.64 -14.54 12.34
C LEU A 87 -24.25 -15.24 13.65
N ASP A 88 -23.42 -16.28 13.59
CA ASP A 88 -22.94 -17.01 14.78
C ASP A 88 -22.01 -16.15 15.65
N PHE A 89 -21.43 -15.09 15.08
CA PHE A 89 -20.46 -14.22 15.74
C PHE A 89 -20.99 -12.80 16.00
N ALA A 90 -22.27 -12.56 15.71
CA ALA A 90 -22.92 -11.27 15.92
C ALA A 90 -22.91 -10.90 17.41
N GLN A 91 -22.27 -9.78 17.74
CA GLN A 91 -22.31 -9.25 19.11
C GLN A 91 -23.57 -8.43 19.35
N PRO A 92 -24.15 -8.48 20.57
CA PRO A 92 -25.25 -7.61 20.91
C PRO A 92 -24.80 -6.14 20.83
N ARG A 93 -25.65 -5.26 20.29
CA ARG A 93 -25.33 -3.83 20.09
C ARG A 93 -24.89 -3.12 21.37
N ASP A 94 -25.38 -3.59 22.51
CA ASP A 94 -25.07 -3.01 23.82
C ASP A 94 -23.79 -3.57 24.46
N LYS A 95 -23.09 -4.52 23.81
CA LYS A 95 -21.91 -5.16 24.39
C LYS A 95 -20.82 -4.16 24.76
N ALA A 96 -20.55 -3.18 23.89
CA ALA A 96 -19.55 -2.14 24.18
C ALA A 96 -19.90 -1.34 25.43
N LEU A 97 -21.19 -1.04 25.64
CA LEU A 97 -21.67 -0.34 26.83
C LEU A 97 -21.59 -1.24 28.08
N GLN A 98 -21.89 -2.53 27.95
CA GLN A 98 -21.73 -3.51 29.02
C GLN A 98 -20.26 -3.69 29.41
N ASP A 99 -19.37 -3.88 28.44
CA ASP A 99 -17.92 -4.00 28.63
C ASP A 99 -17.36 -2.73 29.30
N PHE A 100 -17.84 -1.55 28.91
CA PHE A 100 -17.50 -0.29 29.57
C PHE A 100 -17.98 -0.24 31.02
N ILE A 101 -19.22 -0.63 31.32
CA ILE A 101 -19.76 -0.66 32.69
C ILE A 101 -18.99 -1.66 33.56
N VAL A 102 -18.62 -2.82 33.02
CA VAL A 102 -17.80 -3.81 33.72
C VAL A 102 -16.39 -3.24 33.98
N SER A 103 -15.79 -2.61 32.97
CA SER A 103 -14.45 -2.02 33.09
C SER A 103 -14.42 -0.88 34.12
N THR A 104 -15.45 -0.03 34.16
CA THR A 104 -15.52 1.08 35.13
C THR A 104 -15.68 0.58 36.57
N LYS A 105 -16.40 -0.53 36.79
CA LYS A 105 -16.47 -1.18 38.12
C LYS A 105 -15.11 -1.70 38.59
N ASN A 106 -14.24 -2.07 37.66
CA ASN A 106 -12.91 -2.62 37.95
C ASN A 106 -11.81 -1.55 38.10
N LEU A 107 -12.06 -0.28 37.76
CA LEU A 107 -11.09 0.82 37.90
C LEU A 107 -10.60 1.02 39.34
N ASN A 108 -11.44 0.70 40.33
CA ASN A 108 -11.13 0.86 41.75
C ASN A 108 -10.61 -0.42 42.42
N ALA A 109 -10.64 -1.55 41.72
CA ALA A 109 -10.05 -2.79 42.21
C ALA A 109 -8.57 -2.80 41.82
N VAL A 110 -7.68 -3.13 42.77
CA VAL A 110 -6.31 -3.55 42.45
C VAL A 110 -6.45 -4.81 41.62
N SER A 111 -6.53 -4.66 40.30
CA SER A 111 -6.74 -5.79 39.41
C SER A 111 -5.52 -6.69 39.55
N GLU A 112 -5.71 -7.85 40.16
CA GLU A 112 -4.91 -9.02 39.87
C GLU A 112 -5.16 -9.34 38.40
N SER A 113 -4.52 -8.59 37.50
CA SER A 113 -4.56 -8.87 36.07
C SER A 113 -4.21 -10.34 35.91
N GLN A 114 -5.13 -11.14 35.37
CA GLN A 114 -4.91 -12.56 35.11
C GLN A 114 -3.58 -12.67 34.37
N LYS A 115 -2.56 -13.13 35.09
CA LYS A 115 -1.23 -13.31 34.50
C LYS A 115 -1.38 -14.45 33.52
N ILE A 116 -1.27 -14.13 32.23
CA ILE A 116 -1.18 -15.16 31.20
C ILE A 116 0.06 -15.99 31.49
N GLU A 117 -0.11 -17.30 31.54
CA GLU A 117 1.02 -18.21 31.60
C GLU A 117 1.49 -18.54 30.18
N LEU A 118 2.80 -18.67 30.00
CA LEU A 118 3.37 -19.04 28.70
C LEU A 118 2.85 -20.41 28.22
N SER A 119 2.60 -21.33 29.16
CA SER A 119 2.01 -22.65 28.91
C SER A 119 0.66 -22.55 28.17
N GLN A 120 -0.16 -21.56 28.50
CA GLN A 120 -1.46 -21.34 27.87
C GLN A 120 -1.30 -20.89 26.42
N ILE A 121 -0.38 -19.95 26.16
CA ILE A 121 -0.09 -19.48 24.80
C ILE A 121 0.39 -20.65 23.94
N LEU A 122 1.38 -21.41 24.43
CA LEU A 122 1.93 -22.55 23.72
C LEU A 122 0.89 -23.65 23.48
N GLY A 123 0.02 -23.89 24.47
CA GLY A 123 -1.11 -24.80 24.35
C GLY A 123 -2.04 -24.43 23.19
N VAL A 124 -2.41 -23.17 23.07
CA VAL A 124 -3.25 -22.68 21.97
C VAL A 124 -2.51 -22.76 20.63
N LEU A 125 -1.25 -22.32 20.56
CA LEU A 125 -0.46 -22.38 19.32
C LEU A 125 -0.35 -23.82 18.78
N SER A 126 -0.33 -24.82 19.66
CA SER A 126 -0.28 -26.24 19.26
C SER A 126 -1.56 -26.75 18.58
N GLN A 127 -2.71 -26.09 18.80
CA GLN A 127 -3.99 -26.49 18.21
C GLN A 127 -4.13 -26.09 16.74
N SER A 128 -3.46 -25.00 16.32
CA SER A 128 -3.36 -24.64 14.89
C SER A 128 -2.14 -25.32 14.29
N ARG A 129 -2.35 -26.08 13.22
CA ARG A 129 -1.26 -26.73 12.47
C ARG A 129 -0.26 -25.69 11.95
N TYR A 130 -0.76 -24.56 11.46
CA TYR A 130 0.03 -23.46 10.94
C TYR A 130 0.87 -22.79 12.01
N ALA A 131 0.25 -22.36 13.12
CA ALA A 131 0.94 -21.72 14.22
C ALA A 131 1.96 -22.67 14.87
N SER A 132 1.60 -23.94 15.04
CA SER A 132 2.50 -24.99 15.52
C SER A 132 3.71 -25.18 14.62
N ALA A 133 3.53 -25.20 13.29
CA ALA A 133 4.64 -25.34 12.35
C ALA A 133 5.61 -24.14 12.41
N LEU A 134 5.08 -22.91 12.52
CA LEU A 134 5.91 -21.72 12.72
C LEU A 134 6.69 -21.79 14.05
N TYR A 135 6.03 -22.23 15.11
CA TYR A 135 6.66 -22.40 16.42
C TYR A 135 7.76 -23.47 16.39
N SER A 136 7.50 -24.64 15.81
CA SER A 136 8.52 -25.70 15.66
C SER A 136 9.71 -25.24 14.82
N HIS A 137 9.48 -24.42 13.78
CA HIS A 137 10.57 -23.81 13.01
C HIS A 137 11.41 -22.86 13.88
N ALA A 138 10.77 -21.98 14.66
CA ALA A 138 11.44 -21.07 15.57
C ALA A 138 12.29 -21.83 16.62
N GLN A 139 11.72 -22.89 17.21
CA GLN A 139 12.45 -23.77 18.14
C GLN A 139 13.66 -24.44 17.48
N SER A 140 13.53 -24.92 16.24
CA SER A 140 14.65 -25.56 15.51
C SER A 140 15.83 -24.61 15.26
N LYS A 141 15.58 -23.30 15.32
CA LYS A 141 16.55 -22.23 15.14
C LYS A 141 16.98 -21.57 16.46
N GLY A 142 16.55 -22.11 17.61
CA GLY A 142 16.97 -21.63 18.93
C GLY A 142 16.15 -20.48 19.51
N ILE A 143 15.08 -20.02 18.84
CA ILE A 143 14.29 -18.89 19.31
C ILE A 143 13.38 -19.27 20.47
N ASN A 144 13.44 -18.48 21.55
CA ASN A 144 12.61 -18.66 22.75
C ASN A 144 11.47 -17.64 22.81
N ILE A 145 10.30 -18.05 23.32
CA ILE A 145 9.19 -17.13 23.60
C ILE A 145 9.19 -16.80 25.09
N LEU A 146 9.25 -15.52 25.41
CA LEU A 146 9.33 -15.00 26.77
C LEU A 146 8.22 -13.97 27.04
N LEU A 147 7.74 -13.92 28.28
CA LEU A 147 6.79 -12.90 28.72
C LEU A 147 7.57 -11.74 29.32
N SER A 148 7.38 -10.53 28.79
CA SER A 148 8.04 -9.31 29.29
C SER A 148 7.06 -8.16 29.43
N LYS A 149 7.13 -7.44 30.56
CA LYS A 149 6.36 -6.22 30.79
C LYS A 149 6.96 -4.98 30.12
N GLN A 150 8.20 -5.08 29.63
CA GLN A 150 8.93 -3.95 29.03
C GLN A 150 8.45 -3.65 27.60
N VAL A 151 7.81 -4.62 26.94
CA VAL A 151 7.32 -4.48 25.57
C VAL A 151 5.85 -4.06 25.57
N GLU A 152 5.49 -3.15 24.67
CA GLU A 152 4.11 -2.64 24.55
C GLU A 152 3.13 -3.70 24.03
N ARG A 153 3.52 -4.52 23.05
CA ARG A 153 2.68 -5.62 22.52
C ARG A 153 3.47 -6.91 22.33
N SER A 154 4.33 -6.90 21.33
CA SER A 154 5.28 -7.97 21.04
C SER A 154 6.50 -7.41 20.33
N LEU A 155 7.63 -8.08 20.50
CA LEU A 155 8.88 -7.71 19.86
C LEU A 155 9.69 -8.97 19.56
N LEU A 156 10.11 -9.12 18.31
CA LEU A 156 11.16 -10.05 17.93
C LEU A 156 12.51 -9.35 18.12
N ASP A 157 13.30 -9.83 19.07
CA ASP A 157 14.68 -9.41 19.26
C ASP A 157 15.60 -10.43 18.56
N LYS A 158 16.29 -9.94 17.52
CA LYS A 158 17.22 -10.77 16.73
C LYS A 158 18.52 -11.03 17.49
N GLU A 159 18.96 -10.10 18.34
CA GLU A 159 20.22 -10.21 19.09
C GLU A 159 20.06 -11.14 20.30
N ALA A 160 18.93 -11.02 21.00
CA ALA A 160 18.60 -11.88 22.13
C ALA A 160 17.98 -13.23 21.74
N GLU A 161 17.83 -13.52 20.44
CA GLU A 161 17.20 -14.74 19.91
C GLU A 161 15.86 -15.07 20.58
N SER A 162 15.07 -14.04 20.86
CA SER A 162 13.88 -14.15 21.71
C SER A 162 12.70 -13.35 21.19
N ILE A 163 11.51 -13.92 21.33
CA ILE A 163 10.23 -13.25 21.08
C ILE A 163 9.64 -12.86 22.43
N PHE A 164 9.50 -11.55 22.65
CA PHE A 164 8.88 -11.00 23.84
C PHE A 164 7.40 -10.72 23.62
N ILE A 165 6.55 -11.17 24.54
CA ILE A 165 5.09 -10.93 24.50
C ILE A 165 4.67 -10.24 25.80
N GLN A 166 3.78 -9.25 25.68
CA GLN A 166 3.26 -8.54 26.84
C GLN A 166 2.26 -9.40 27.64
N PRO A 167 2.47 -9.62 28.95
CA PRO A 167 1.63 -10.50 29.77
C PRO A 167 0.32 -9.86 30.25
N MET A 168 0.14 -8.55 30.06
CA MET A 168 -1.02 -7.78 30.57
C MET A 168 -2.19 -7.70 29.58
N GLN A 169 -2.13 -8.45 28.48
CA GLN A 169 -3.17 -8.49 27.46
C GLN A 169 -4.15 -9.64 27.71
N THR A 170 -5.20 -9.76 26.89
CA THR A 170 -6.03 -10.98 26.88
C THR A 170 -5.27 -12.11 26.19
N LEU A 171 -5.58 -13.36 26.54
CA LEU A 171 -4.89 -14.54 25.98
C LEU A 171 -4.93 -14.52 24.45
N GLU A 172 -6.04 -14.12 23.87
CA GLU A 172 -6.23 -14.11 22.42
C GLU A 172 -5.34 -13.07 21.72
N LYS A 173 -5.20 -11.88 22.32
CA LYS A 173 -4.29 -10.84 21.81
C LYS A 173 -2.84 -11.27 21.94
N ALA A 174 -2.47 -11.92 23.04
CA ALA A 174 -1.13 -12.46 23.24
C ALA A 174 -0.80 -13.56 22.21
N VAL A 175 -1.75 -14.44 21.89
CA VAL A 175 -1.60 -15.46 20.85
C VAL A 175 -1.46 -14.83 19.46
N PHE A 176 -2.27 -13.83 19.10
CA PHE A 176 -2.10 -13.11 17.83
C PHE A 176 -0.75 -12.40 17.74
N ALA A 177 -0.29 -11.80 18.83
CA ALA A 177 1.03 -11.19 18.90
C ALA A 177 2.14 -12.24 18.73
N ALA A 178 2.01 -13.42 19.35
CA ALA A 178 2.92 -14.54 19.17
C ALA A 178 2.99 -15.00 17.69
N ILE A 179 1.83 -15.23 17.06
CA ILE A 179 1.75 -15.66 15.65
C ILE A 179 2.40 -14.62 14.74
N LYS A 180 2.14 -13.33 15.00
CA LYS A 180 2.73 -12.21 14.25
C LYS A 180 4.26 -12.25 14.32
N GLU A 181 4.85 -12.36 15.51
CA GLU A 181 6.31 -12.38 15.64
C GLU A 181 6.93 -13.69 15.13
N LEU A 182 6.25 -14.83 15.29
CA LEU A 182 6.68 -16.09 14.69
C LEU A 182 6.71 -16.01 13.15
N ARG A 183 5.70 -15.35 12.55
CA ARG A 183 5.71 -15.10 11.11
C ARG A 183 6.78 -14.09 10.71
N ARG A 184 7.01 -13.04 11.50
CA ARG A 184 8.11 -12.09 11.26
C ARG A 184 9.47 -12.77 11.32
N PHE A 185 9.67 -13.70 12.26
CA PHE A 185 10.87 -14.52 12.33
C PHE A 185 11.02 -15.39 11.07
N TRP A 186 9.93 -16.03 10.61
CA TRP A 186 9.92 -16.76 9.34
C TRP A 186 10.33 -15.89 8.15
N GLN A 187 9.80 -14.66 8.04
CA GLN A 187 10.22 -13.73 6.98
C GLN A 187 11.74 -13.47 7.03
N ASN A 188 12.31 -13.30 8.22
CA ASN A 188 13.75 -13.12 8.36
C ASN A 188 14.55 -14.37 7.94
N THR A 189 14.10 -15.57 8.29
CA THR A 189 14.82 -16.81 7.92
C THR A 189 14.75 -17.11 6.42
N GLN A 190 13.70 -16.65 5.74
CA GLN A 190 13.58 -16.74 4.28
C GLN A 190 14.30 -15.62 3.53
N GLY A 191 14.93 -14.67 4.22
CA GLY A 191 15.59 -13.52 3.58
C GLY A 191 14.63 -12.42 3.10
N THR A 192 13.34 -12.50 3.43
CA THR A 192 12.33 -11.51 3.05
C THR A 192 12.12 -10.42 4.10
N GLY A 193 12.70 -10.59 5.30
CA GLY A 193 12.67 -9.61 6.40
C GLY A 193 13.71 -8.50 6.29
N ILE A 194 13.98 -8.04 5.06
CA ILE A 194 14.87 -6.91 4.77
C ILE A 194 14.20 -5.62 5.22
N HIS A 195 14.97 -4.69 5.77
CA HIS A 195 14.44 -3.38 6.16
C HIS A 195 13.93 -2.62 4.92
N PRO A 196 12.70 -2.11 4.89
CA PRO A 196 12.14 -1.46 3.70
C PRO A 196 12.97 -0.28 3.19
N LEU A 197 13.65 0.46 4.09
CA LEU A 197 14.53 1.58 3.70
C LEU A 197 15.78 1.16 2.92
N ALA A 198 16.06 -0.14 2.78
CA ALA A 198 17.11 -0.61 1.87
C ALA A 198 16.72 -0.49 0.38
N PHE A 199 15.45 -0.24 0.06
CA PHE A 199 14.89 -0.20 -1.29
C PHE A 199 14.61 1.22 -1.75
N HIS A 200 14.68 1.48 -3.07
CA HIS A 200 14.21 2.72 -3.66
C HIS A 200 12.81 3.11 -3.15
N PRO A 201 12.48 4.41 -2.91
CA PRO A 201 11.30 4.80 -2.13
C PRO A 201 9.97 4.19 -2.58
N ASP A 202 9.74 4.08 -3.89
CA ASP A 202 8.53 3.41 -4.43
C ASP A 202 8.45 1.93 -4.03
N GLN A 203 9.58 1.21 -4.13
CA GLN A 203 9.66 -0.21 -3.80
C GLN A 203 9.67 -0.44 -2.29
N ALA A 204 10.26 0.48 -1.51
CA ALA A 204 10.22 0.44 -0.06
C ALA A 204 8.78 0.48 0.47
N VAL A 205 7.94 1.34 -0.10
CA VAL A 205 6.50 1.40 0.25
C VAL A 205 5.82 0.05 -0.04
N LEU A 206 6.00 -0.49 -1.24
CA LEU A 206 5.42 -1.78 -1.61
C LEU A 206 5.91 -2.93 -0.71
N VAL A 207 7.22 -3.02 -0.47
CA VAL A 207 7.82 -4.08 0.36
C VAL A 207 7.32 -4.00 1.79
N ASN A 208 7.25 -2.80 2.38
CA ASN A 208 6.72 -2.61 3.73
C ASN A 208 5.25 -3.06 3.82
N ARG A 209 4.42 -2.61 2.89
CA ARG A 209 3.01 -3.02 2.79
C ARG A 209 2.89 -4.54 2.67
N ALA A 210 3.65 -5.15 1.76
CA ALA A 210 3.62 -6.59 1.52
C ALA A 210 4.01 -7.39 2.77
N GLN A 211 5.11 -7.01 3.44
CA GLN A 211 5.54 -7.64 4.69
C GLN A 211 4.46 -7.57 5.76
N ILE A 212 3.82 -6.42 5.95
CA ILE A 212 2.77 -6.23 6.95
C ILE A 212 1.49 -7.01 6.59
N ALA A 213 1.09 -7.00 5.32
CA ALA A 213 -0.05 -7.77 4.82
C ALA A 213 0.13 -9.28 5.02
N ASP A 214 1.35 -9.81 4.81
CA ASP A 214 1.69 -11.21 5.07
C ASP A 214 1.56 -11.55 6.56
N LEU A 215 2.01 -10.67 7.47
CA LEU A 215 1.83 -10.87 8.91
C LEU A 215 0.34 -10.94 9.30
N GLN A 216 -0.50 -10.08 8.73
CA GLN A 216 -1.94 -10.13 8.97
C GLN A 216 -2.56 -11.42 8.41
N THR A 217 -2.13 -11.84 7.22
CA THR A 217 -2.58 -13.09 6.59
C THR A 217 -2.29 -14.31 7.48
N ALA A 218 -1.11 -14.35 8.12
CA ALA A 218 -0.75 -15.39 9.07
C ALA A 218 -1.67 -15.42 10.31
N ILE A 219 -2.05 -14.27 10.85
CA ILE A 219 -3.00 -14.16 11.97
C ILE A 219 -4.38 -14.70 11.56
N ILE A 220 -4.92 -14.23 10.43
CA ILE A 220 -6.24 -14.65 9.94
C ILE A 220 -6.29 -16.16 9.70
N ARG A 221 -5.27 -16.71 9.02
CA ARG A 221 -5.17 -18.15 8.77
C ARG A 221 -5.14 -18.95 10.08
N SER A 222 -4.29 -18.55 11.03
CA SER A 222 -4.17 -19.25 12.32
C SER A 222 -5.49 -19.23 13.09
N ALA A 223 -6.17 -18.07 13.12
CA ALA A 223 -7.45 -17.96 13.79
C ALA A 223 -8.56 -18.79 13.14
N TRP A 224 -8.54 -18.92 11.81
CA TRP A 224 -9.45 -19.84 11.12
C TRP A 224 -9.20 -21.29 11.50
N GLU A 225 -7.93 -21.71 11.57
CA GLU A 225 -7.58 -23.06 12.02
C GLU A 225 -7.98 -23.31 13.49
N LEU A 226 -7.77 -22.33 14.38
CA LEU A 226 -8.21 -22.41 15.78
C LEU A 226 -9.74 -22.56 15.90
N LYS A 227 -10.49 -21.82 15.08
CA LYS A 227 -11.94 -21.98 14.99
C LYS A 227 -12.33 -23.41 14.57
N LEU A 228 -11.65 -23.99 13.58
CA LEU A 228 -11.88 -25.37 13.16
C LEU A 228 -11.50 -26.39 14.26
N ALA A 229 -10.54 -26.05 15.12
CA ALA A 229 -10.17 -26.85 16.29
C ALA A 229 -11.15 -26.72 17.47
N GLY A 230 -12.15 -25.84 17.38
CA GLY A 230 -13.19 -25.64 18.41
C GLY A 230 -13.07 -24.34 19.20
N GLU A 231 -11.95 -23.63 19.09
CA GLU A 231 -11.70 -22.37 19.79
C GLU A 231 -12.30 -21.17 19.02
N LYS A 232 -13.61 -20.97 19.18
CA LYS A 232 -14.37 -19.93 18.46
C LYS A 232 -14.04 -18.49 18.90
N SER A 233 -13.46 -18.30 20.09
CA SER A 233 -13.16 -16.98 20.67
C SER A 233 -12.23 -16.16 19.77
N TYR A 234 -11.18 -16.78 19.22
CA TYR A 234 -10.21 -16.12 18.34
C TYR A 234 -10.85 -15.55 17.08
N TRP A 235 -11.71 -16.34 16.42
CA TRP A 235 -12.44 -15.88 15.24
C TRP A 235 -13.46 -14.79 15.59
N SER A 236 -14.15 -14.91 16.73
CA SER A 236 -15.07 -13.88 17.23
C SER A 236 -14.38 -12.54 17.42
N ILE A 237 -13.13 -12.52 17.90
CA ILE A 237 -12.36 -11.28 18.02
C ILE A 237 -12.08 -10.68 16.65
N ILE A 238 -11.68 -11.47 15.65
CA ILE A 238 -11.41 -10.97 14.29
C ILE A 238 -12.67 -10.36 13.68
N GLU A 239 -13.80 -11.07 13.72
CA GLU A 239 -15.11 -10.62 13.21
C GLU A 239 -15.54 -9.27 13.79
N ASN A 240 -15.18 -9.00 15.04
CA ASN A 240 -15.56 -7.79 15.77
C ASN A 240 -14.40 -6.78 15.88
N SER A 241 -13.31 -7.00 15.15
CA SER A 241 -12.14 -6.12 15.10
C SER A 241 -12.14 -5.28 13.82
N PRO A 242 -11.26 -4.27 13.71
CA PRO A 242 -11.03 -3.62 12.43
C PRO A 242 -10.61 -4.61 11.34
N HIS A 243 -10.10 -5.81 11.63
CA HIS A 243 -9.68 -6.83 10.64
C HIS A 243 -10.83 -7.73 10.17
N SER A 244 -12.08 -7.35 10.45
CA SER A 244 -13.25 -8.15 10.08
C SER A 244 -13.32 -8.40 8.58
N ASP A 245 -13.10 -7.38 7.74
CA ASP A 245 -12.97 -7.44 6.27
C ASP A 245 -11.99 -8.54 5.81
N LEU A 246 -10.81 -8.60 6.40
CA LEU A 246 -9.80 -9.63 6.12
C LEU A 246 -10.32 -11.03 6.49
N GLY A 247 -10.92 -11.15 7.67
CA GLY A 247 -11.57 -12.39 8.11
C GLY A 247 -12.66 -12.85 7.14
N ARG A 248 -13.51 -11.93 6.66
CA ARG A 248 -14.58 -12.24 5.70
C ARG A 248 -14.01 -12.70 4.37
N ALA A 249 -12.96 -12.04 3.88
CA ALA A 249 -12.29 -12.41 2.64
C ALA A 249 -11.74 -13.84 2.70
N PHE A 250 -11.04 -14.18 3.79
CA PHE A 250 -10.54 -15.53 4.01
C PHE A 250 -11.68 -16.56 4.07
N ALA A 251 -12.70 -16.26 4.86
CA ALA A 251 -13.81 -17.17 5.11
C ALA A 251 -14.64 -17.44 3.85
N ARG A 252 -14.85 -16.44 2.99
CA ARG A 252 -15.55 -16.61 1.70
C ARG A 252 -14.85 -17.66 0.83
N GLU A 253 -13.53 -17.57 0.69
CA GLU A 253 -12.77 -18.55 -0.11
C GLU A 253 -12.71 -19.92 0.58
N ALA A 254 -12.49 -19.95 1.90
CA ALA A 254 -12.39 -21.19 2.67
C ALA A 254 -13.72 -21.98 2.74
N LEU A 255 -14.86 -21.29 2.78
CA LEU A 255 -16.19 -21.92 2.78
C LEU A 255 -16.61 -22.45 1.41
N THR A 256 -16.14 -21.80 0.34
CA THR A 256 -16.44 -22.22 -1.03
C THR A 256 -15.67 -23.48 -1.38
N ASP A 257 -14.38 -23.53 -1.06
CA ASP A 257 -13.55 -24.71 -1.23
C ASP A 257 -12.49 -24.76 -0.12
N PHE A 258 -12.59 -25.78 0.76
CA PHE A 258 -11.63 -25.98 1.85
C PHE A 258 -10.18 -26.20 1.38
N ARG A 259 -9.96 -26.61 0.12
CA ARG A 259 -8.61 -26.78 -0.44
C ARG A 259 -7.90 -25.44 -0.63
N THR A 260 -8.64 -24.33 -0.72
CA THR A 260 -8.09 -22.97 -0.87
C THR A 260 -7.19 -22.56 0.30
N ILE A 261 -7.39 -23.15 1.48
CA ILE A 261 -6.55 -22.95 2.67
C ILE A 261 -5.12 -23.44 2.38
N ASN A 262 -4.96 -24.60 1.76
CA ASN A 262 -3.66 -25.21 1.47
C ASN A 262 -3.09 -24.78 0.11
N ASN A 263 -3.95 -24.46 -0.86
CA ASN A 263 -3.54 -23.95 -2.17
C ASN A 263 -3.15 -22.47 -2.15
N GLY A 264 -3.36 -21.77 -1.03
CA GLY A 264 -2.98 -20.37 -0.85
C GLY A 264 -4.02 -19.35 -1.32
N LYS A 265 -5.05 -19.76 -2.07
CA LYS A 265 -6.08 -18.84 -2.61
C LYS A 265 -6.81 -18.03 -1.53
N ALA A 266 -7.12 -18.65 -0.38
CA ALA A 266 -7.73 -17.93 0.73
C ALA A 266 -6.77 -16.90 1.36
N CYS A 267 -5.47 -17.21 1.38
CA CYS A 267 -4.44 -16.30 1.88
C CYS A 267 -4.20 -15.14 0.90
N SER A 268 -4.19 -15.39 -0.41
CA SER A 268 -4.05 -14.34 -1.42
C SER A 268 -5.23 -13.36 -1.40
N ALA A 269 -6.45 -13.85 -1.20
CA ALA A 269 -7.63 -13.00 -1.04
C ALA A 269 -7.54 -12.06 0.19
N VAL A 270 -6.98 -12.54 1.30
CA VAL A 270 -6.71 -11.70 2.48
C VAL A 270 -5.66 -10.64 2.17
N PHE A 271 -4.57 -11.05 1.53
CA PHE A 271 -3.49 -10.15 1.16
C PHE A 271 -4.01 -9.02 0.27
N GLU A 272 -4.76 -9.34 -0.79
CA GLU A 272 -5.39 -8.36 -1.67
C GLU A 272 -6.38 -7.45 -0.93
N THR A 273 -7.25 -8.01 -0.09
CA THR A 273 -8.20 -7.22 0.72
C THR A 273 -7.48 -6.25 1.65
N TRP A 274 -6.31 -6.62 2.17
CA TRP A 274 -5.48 -5.73 2.98
C TRP A 274 -5.02 -4.51 2.18
N PHE A 275 -4.58 -4.71 0.93
CA PHE A 275 -4.16 -3.62 0.03
C PHE A 275 -5.31 -2.69 -0.37
N LEU A 276 -6.54 -3.21 -0.45
CA LEU A 276 -7.71 -2.37 -0.76
C LEU A 276 -8.13 -1.48 0.41
N SER A 277 -7.70 -1.79 1.64
CA SER A 277 -8.10 -1.06 2.84
C SER A 277 -7.34 0.23 3.11
N ASP A 278 -7.88 1.08 3.99
CA ASP A 278 -7.26 2.33 4.43
C ASP A 278 -5.97 2.12 5.25
N ARG A 279 -5.66 0.87 5.64
CA ARG A 279 -4.47 0.53 6.43
C ARG A 279 -3.18 0.90 5.72
N CYS A 280 -3.16 0.85 4.39
CA CYS A 280 -2.02 1.29 3.60
C CYS A 280 -1.64 2.73 3.94
N SER A 281 -2.61 3.64 4.04
CA SER A 281 -2.33 5.05 4.33
C SER A 281 -1.60 5.28 5.66
N ILE A 282 -1.89 4.46 6.67
CA ILE A 282 -1.27 4.54 8.00
C ILE A 282 0.16 4.02 7.94
N GLU A 283 0.37 2.87 7.29
CA GLU A 283 1.70 2.25 7.19
C GLU A 283 2.63 3.04 6.26
N ASP A 284 2.09 3.62 5.19
CA ASP A 284 2.83 4.52 4.30
C ASP A 284 3.30 5.75 5.06
N ARG A 285 2.42 6.37 5.86
CA ARG A 285 2.77 7.54 6.66
C ARG A 285 3.90 7.22 7.63
N ASN A 286 3.81 6.09 8.33
CA ASN A 286 4.86 5.66 9.27
C ASN A 286 6.19 5.46 8.54
N LEU A 287 6.18 4.77 7.39
CA LEU A 287 7.38 4.52 6.60
C LEU A 287 7.99 5.81 6.05
N ILE A 288 7.18 6.70 5.47
CA ILE A 288 7.64 7.96 4.90
C ILE A 288 8.23 8.86 6.00
N GLN A 289 7.65 8.86 7.20
CA GLN A 289 8.24 9.57 8.33
C GLN A 289 9.61 9.01 8.72
N MET A 290 9.80 7.68 8.66
CA MET A 290 11.12 7.08 8.85
C MET A 290 12.08 7.47 7.73
N MET A 291 11.63 7.47 6.46
CA MET A 291 12.44 7.90 5.31
C MET A 291 12.91 9.36 5.42
N LEU A 292 12.09 10.24 6.00
CA LEU A 292 12.46 11.64 6.24
C LEU A 292 13.41 11.81 7.44
N GLY A 293 13.36 10.89 8.41
CA GLY A 293 14.16 10.94 9.64
C GLY A 293 15.53 10.28 9.52
N GLU A 294 15.65 9.21 8.73
CA GLU A 294 16.92 8.51 8.47
C GLU A 294 17.56 9.01 7.17
N TYR A 295 18.70 9.69 7.30
CA TYR A 295 19.48 10.24 6.18
C TYR A 295 20.53 9.25 5.63
N GLU A 296 20.73 8.09 6.27
CA GLU A 296 21.75 7.13 5.86
C GLU A 296 21.22 6.13 4.81
N GLY A 297 21.71 6.29 3.58
CA GLY A 297 22.08 5.26 2.62
C GLY A 297 21.10 4.12 2.34
N TYR A 298 20.38 4.22 1.24
CA TYR A 298 19.58 3.13 0.71
C TYR A 298 20.52 2.12 0.07
N MET A 299 20.48 0.85 0.46
CA MET A 299 21.45 -0.14 -0.07
C MET A 299 21.24 -0.45 -1.57
N ILE A 300 20.07 -0.13 -2.13
CA ILE A 300 19.72 -0.35 -3.54
C ILE A 300 19.27 0.99 -4.15
N ASP A 301 20.24 1.78 -4.61
CA ASP A 301 19.97 3.12 -5.18
C ASP A 301 19.25 3.06 -6.54
N HIS A 302 19.49 2.02 -7.35
CA HIS A 302 18.86 1.91 -8.67
C HIS A 302 17.44 1.33 -8.60
N ALA A 303 16.46 2.09 -9.10
CA ALA A 303 15.06 1.72 -9.14
C ALA A 303 14.79 0.37 -9.84
N GLN A 304 15.52 0.06 -10.91
CA GLN A 304 15.36 -1.21 -11.66
C GLN A 304 15.86 -2.42 -10.85
N SER A 305 17.04 -2.30 -10.24
CA SER A 305 17.58 -3.34 -9.34
C SER A 305 16.66 -3.55 -8.15
N SER A 306 16.13 -2.46 -7.59
CA SER A 306 15.16 -2.51 -6.49
C SER A 306 13.89 -3.26 -6.89
N LYS A 307 13.34 -3.01 -8.09
CA LYS A 307 12.17 -3.72 -8.61
C LYS A 307 12.43 -5.22 -8.79
N MET A 308 13.60 -5.61 -9.30
CA MET A 308 13.96 -7.03 -9.45
C MET A 308 14.03 -7.76 -8.11
N VAL A 309 14.71 -7.15 -7.11
CA VAL A 309 14.78 -7.72 -5.76
C VAL A 309 13.40 -7.80 -5.11
N SER A 310 12.53 -6.82 -5.36
CA SER A 310 11.14 -6.86 -4.88
C SER A 310 10.32 -8.03 -5.46
N ILE A 311 10.57 -8.46 -6.71
CA ILE A 311 9.91 -9.65 -7.30
C ILE A 311 10.26 -10.89 -6.48
N ASP A 312 11.55 -11.10 -6.26
CA ASP A 312 12.06 -12.27 -5.54
C ASP A 312 11.58 -12.25 -4.09
N LEU A 313 11.59 -11.08 -3.46
CA LEU A 313 11.07 -10.88 -2.11
C LEU A 313 9.59 -11.25 -2.02
N ILE A 314 8.72 -10.72 -2.89
CA ILE A 314 7.28 -11.03 -2.87
C ILE A 314 7.04 -12.52 -3.12
N THR A 315 7.78 -13.11 -4.06
CA THR A 315 7.71 -14.54 -4.36
C THR A 315 8.07 -15.36 -3.12
N GLN A 316 9.16 -15.05 -2.44
CA GLN A 316 9.58 -15.78 -1.23
C GLN A 316 8.69 -15.49 -0.02
N LEU A 317 8.11 -14.28 0.06
CA LEU A 317 7.26 -13.85 1.17
C LEU A 317 6.02 -14.74 1.28
N GLY A 318 5.48 -15.16 0.15
CA GLY A 318 4.33 -16.07 0.10
C GLY A 318 4.64 -17.51 0.52
N SER A 319 5.89 -17.84 0.86
CA SER A 319 6.27 -19.18 1.32
C SER A 319 5.57 -19.53 2.63
N GLN A 320 5.08 -20.75 2.73
CA GLN A 320 4.37 -21.27 3.90
C GLN A 320 5.09 -22.53 4.41
N PRO A 321 5.03 -22.83 5.73
CA PRO A 321 5.60 -24.06 6.27
C PRO A 321 5.01 -25.33 5.63
N PHE A 322 3.76 -25.23 5.15
CA PHE A 322 3.09 -26.23 4.34
C PHE A 322 2.05 -25.59 3.44
N GLY A 323 1.72 -26.30 2.37
CA GLY A 323 0.85 -25.80 1.30
C GLY A 323 1.65 -25.15 0.18
N LYS A 324 0.92 -24.57 -0.78
CA LYS A 324 1.52 -23.84 -1.90
C LYS A 324 1.87 -22.42 -1.47
N ASN A 325 2.86 -21.87 -2.15
CA ASN A 325 3.20 -20.46 -2.04
C ASN A 325 2.03 -19.62 -2.59
N TYR A 326 1.50 -18.71 -1.76
CA TYR A 326 0.28 -17.98 -2.08
C TYR A 326 0.50 -16.65 -2.81
N LEU A 327 1.75 -16.16 -2.88
CA LEU A 327 2.10 -14.92 -3.59
C LEU A 327 2.89 -15.16 -4.87
N ALA A 328 3.64 -16.27 -4.96
CA ALA A 328 4.47 -16.58 -6.13
C ALA A 328 3.72 -16.48 -7.47
N PRO A 329 2.47 -16.97 -7.63
CA PRO A 329 1.74 -16.82 -8.89
C PRO A 329 1.37 -15.36 -9.25
N TYR A 330 1.30 -14.48 -8.25
CA TYR A 330 0.82 -13.12 -8.38
C TYR A 330 1.92 -12.06 -8.28
N ALA A 331 3.18 -12.45 -8.06
CA ALA A 331 4.28 -11.52 -7.79
C ALA A 331 4.46 -10.47 -8.91
N GLN A 332 4.39 -10.89 -10.18
CA GLN A 332 4.46 -9.98 -11.33
C GLN A 332 3.25 -9.05 -11.43
N MET A 333 2.05 -9.53 -11.08
CA MET A 333 0.84 -8.72 -11.06
C MET A 333 0.95 -7.65 -9.97
N ILE A 334 1.34 -8.03 -8.75
CA ILE A 334 1.50 -7.13 -7.59
C ILE A 334 2.46 -5.97 -7.89
N LEU A 335 3.50 -6.19 -8.71
CA LEU A 335 4.50 -5.17 -9.02
C LEU A 335 4.14 -4.23 -10.16
N ASN A 336 3.17 -4.60 -10.98
CA ASN A 336 2.78 -3.80 -12.15
C ASN A 336 1.39 -3.21 -12.00
N ASP A 337 0.58 -3.72 -11.07
CA ASP A 337 -0.76 -3.21 -10.81
C ASP A 337 -0.72 -2.00 -9.86
N PRO A 338 -1.29 -0.85 -10.28
CA PRO A 338 -1.43 0.36 -9.46
C PRO A 338 -2.12 0.14 -8.12
N ILE A 339 -3.01 -0.85 -8.00
CA ILE A 339 -3.70 -1.16 -6.74
C ILE A 339 -2.70 -1.45 -5.61
N PHE A 340 -1.57 -2.06 -5.92
CA PHE A 340 -0.56 -2.43 -4.95
C PHE A 340 0.55 -1.37 -4.82
N THR A 341 0.91 -0.75 -5.94
CA THR A 341 2.09 0.12 -6.06
C THR A 341 1.80 1.59 -5.73
N ASP A 342 0.61 2.10 -6.04
CA ASP A 342 0.33 3.52 -5.88
C ASP A 342 0.11 3.92 -4.42
N VAL A 343 0.54 5.14 -4.09
CA VAL A 343 0.23 5.80 -2.83
C VAL A 343 -1.06 6.61 -3.02
N ARG A 344 -2.18 6.03 -2.58
CA ARG A 344 -3.53 6.60 -2.76
C ARG A 344 -3.80 7.85 -1.90
N ASP A 345 -3.15 7.96 -0.74
CA ASP A 345 -3.29 9.16 0.09
C ASP A 345 -2.45 10.31 -0.49
N ARG A 346 -3.13 11.43 -0.78
CA ARG A 346 -2.51 12.60 -1.43
C ARG A 346 -1.36 13.19 -0.60
N SER A 347 -1.46 13.19 0.72
CA SER A 347 -0.44 13.78 1.58
C SER A 347 0.82 12.92 1.55
N ASN A 348 0.66 11.60 1.73
CA ASN A 348 1.75 10.63 1.62
C ASN A 348 2.39 10.65 0.24
N ALA A 349 1.60 10.74 -0.84
CA ALA A 349 2.12 10.83 -2.21
C ALA A 349 2.99 12.08 -2.43
N ASN A 350 2.60 13.24 -1.88
CA ASN A 350 3.39 14.47 -1.97
C ASN A 350 4.73 14.34 -1.23
N PHE A 351 4.74 13.76 -0.02
CA PHE A 351 5.98 13.56 0.73
C PHE A 351 6.90 12.53 0.08
N LEU A 352 6.33 11.45 -0.47
CA LEU A 352 7.10 10.48 -1.24
C LEU A 352 7.71 11.12 -2.49
N TRP A 353 6.94 11.96 -3.19
CA TRP A 353 7.44 12.72 -4.33
C TRP A 353 8.60 13.64 -3.93
N PHE A 354 8.49 14.33 -2.78
CA PHE A 354 9.58 15.16 -2.26
C PHE A 354 10.85 14.36 -2.00
N ILE A 355 10.75 13.19 -1.34
CA ILE A 355 11.90 12.31 -1.08
C ILE A 355 12.56 11.86 -2.40
N LYS A 356 11.74 11.48 -3.39
CA LYS A 356 12.23 11.06 -4.71
C LYS A 356 12.89 12.22 -5.47
N PHE A 357 12.32 13.41 -5.36
CA PHE A 357 12.83 14.61 -6.00
C PHE A 357 14.20 14.99 -5.42
N GLU A 358 14.31 15.12 -4.10
CA GLU A 358 15.58 15.43 -3.41
C GLU A 358 16.68 14.45 -3.82
N ARG A 359 16.36 13.15 -3.90
CA ARG A 359 17.30 12.15 -4.42
C ARG A 359 17.73 12.37 -5.85
N SER A 360 16.76 12.52 -6.75
CA SER A 360 17.09 12.74 -8.16
C SER A 360 17.91 14.03 -8.36
N PHE A 361 17.75 15.00 -7.46
CA PHE A 361 18.51 16.22 -7.43
C PHE A 361 19.95 15.99 -6.91
N GLU A 362 20.12 15.26 -5.80
CA GLU A 362 21.43 14.87 -5.26
C GLU A 362 22.21 14.02 -6.29
N ASP A 363 21.56 13.04 -6.93
CA ASP A 363 22.17 12.20 -7.96
C ASP A 363 22.65 13.05 -9.15
N ALA A 364 21.81 13.97 -9.64
CA ALA A 364 22.16 14.88 -10.72
C ALA A 364 23.28 15.86 -10.32
N GLU A 365 23.32 16.32 -9.07
CA GLU A 365 24.40 17.16 -8.55
C GLU A 365 25.72 16.39 -8.51
N GLN A 366 25.71 15.13 -8.06
CA GLN A 366 26.90 14.26 -8.06
C GLN A 366 27.38 13.96 -9.49
N GLU A 367 26.49 13.69 -10.43
CA GLU A 367 26.83 13.52 -11.85
C GLU A 367 27.50 14.79 -12.42
N LEU A 368 26.96 15.97 -12.11
CA LEU A 368 27.57 17.24 -12.53
C LEU A 368 28.95 17.48 -11.89
N GLN A 369 29.10 17.16 -10.61
CA GLN A 369 30.39 17.29 -9.90
C GLN A 369 31.44 16.31 -10.45
N THR A 370 31.07 15.06 -10.70
CA THR A 370 31.99 14.07 -11.31
C THR A 370 32.38 14.44 -12.73
N HIS A 371 31.43 14.89 -13.56
CA HIS A 371 31.73 15.41 -14.89
C HIS A 371 32.63 16.66 -14.87
N SER A 372 32.49 17.54 -13.88
CA SER A 372 33.38 18.70 -13.73
C SER A 372 34.81 18.29 -13.34
N LEU A 373 34.97 17.25 -12.51
CA LEU A 373 36.28 16.69 -12.14
C LEU A 373 36.94 15.95 -13.30
N ASP A 374 36.18 15.25 -14.13
CA ASP A 374 36.71 14.58 -15.32
C ASP A 374 37.10 15.60 -16.41
N GLN A 375 36.35 16.70 -16.56
CA GLN A 375 36.78 17.83 -17.40
C GLN A 375 38.06 18.50 -16.88
N GLU A 376 38.22 18.70 -15.56
CA GLU A 376 39.46 19.25 -14.99
C GLU A 376 40.65 18.29 -15.15
N ARG A 377 40.43 16.96 -15.09
CA ARG A 377 41.46 15.95 -15.36
C ARG A 377 41.86 15.89 -16.84
N ASP A 378 40.92 16.01 -17.77
CA ASP A 378 41.21 16.08 -19.21
C ASP A 378 41.95 17.37 -19.58
N ILE A 379 41.63 18.51 -18.94
CA ILE A 379 42.39 19.75 -19.12
C ILE A 379 43.82 19.58 -18.58
N HIS A 380 44.00 18.91 -17.44
CA HIS A 380 45.33 18.63 -16.90
C HIS A 380 46.14 17.64 -17.77
N HIS A 381 45.51 16.63 -18.39
CA HIS A 381 46.20 15.75 -19.34
C HIS A 381 46.58 16.46 -20.64
N ALA A 382 45.71 17.33 -21.17
CA ALA A 382 45.98 18.13 -22.38
C ALA A 382 47.09 19.18 -22.18
N PHE A 383 47.34 19.63 -20.95
CA PHE A 383 48.42 20.60 -20.65
C PHE A 383 49.79 19.97 -20.40
N PHE A 384 49.88 18.67 -20.10
CA PHE A 384 51.16 17.98 -19.85
C PHE A 384 51.66 17.11 -21.03
N GLU A 385 50.85 16.85 -22.06
CA GLU A 385 51.24 16.07 -23.25
C GLU A 385 51.60 16.91 -24.50
N ASN A 386 52.00 18.17 -24.33
CA ASN A 386 52.47 19.01 -25.45
C ASN A 386 53.98 19.32 -25.38
N LYS A 387 54.79 18.27 -25.19
CA LYS A 387 56.17 18.24 -25.67
C LYS A 387 56.50 16.86 -26.24
N ASP A 388 56.88 16.89 -27.51
CA ASP A 388 57.53 15.83 -28.28
C ASP A 388 56.61 14.73 -28.86
N ASN A 389 56.04 14.99 -30.03
CA ASN A 389 56.62 14.47 -31.28
C ASN A 389 55.73 14.73 -32.51
N HIS A 390 56.42 15.18 -33.55
CA HIS A 390 55.94 15.22 -34.92
C HIS A 390 55.99 13.80 -35.53
N GLU A 391 55.02 13.52 -36.41
CA GLU A 391 55.00 12.58 -37.55
C GLU A 391 54.14 11.30 -37.49
N ASN A 392 53.23 11.27 -38.47
CA ASN A 392 52.66 10.16 -39.26
C ASN A 392 51.34 9.47 -38.88
N MET A 393 50.30 9.91 -39.61
CA MET A 393 49.35 9.15 -40.45
C MET A 393 48.82 7.78 -39.99
N GLY A 394 47.48 7.71 -39.89
CA GLY A 394 46.68 6.50 -40.02
C GLY A 394 45.19 6.79 -39.84
N GLN A 395 44.39 6.46 -40.86
CA GLN A 395 42.94 6.68 -41.00
C GLN A 395 42.09 5.74 -40.12
N GLU A 396 40.88 6.20 -39.73
CA GLU A 396 39.57 5.51 -39.69
C GLU A 396 38.60 6.33 -38.80
N GLU A 397 37.63 7.05 -39.39
CA GLU A 397 36.18 6.71 -39.42
C GLU A 397 35.59 6.40 -38.02
N ASP A 398 34.79 7.33 -37.45
CA ASP A 398 33.32 7.22 -37.50
C ASP A 398 32.55 8.31 -36.71
N THR A 399 31.34 8.60 -37.20
CA THR A 399 30.16 9.21 -36.53
C THR A 399 30.18 10.69 -36.11
N GLN A 400 29.80 11.55 -37.06
CA GLN A 400 29.14 12.82 -36.77
C GLN A 400 27.72 12.60 -36.24
N ASN A 401 27.48 12.98 -34.98
CA ASN A 401 26.16 13.36 -34.47
C ASN A 401 26.33 14.69 -33.72
N ASP A 402 26.32 15.78 -34.47
CA ASP A 402 26.31 17.14 -33.94
C ASP A 402 24.98 17.42 -33.22
N ALA A 403 25.01 17.37 -31.89
CA ALA A 403 23.99 18.00 -31.07
C ALA A 403 24.17 19.53 -31.14
N ASN A 404 23.25 20.21 -31.83
CA ASN A 404 23.14 21.67 -31.87
C ASN A 404 23.00 22.26 -30.45
N VAL A 405 24.11 22.68 -29.85
CA VAL A 405 24.11 23.53 -28.67
C VAL A 405 23.94 24.98 -29.11
N ILE A 406 22.75 25.54 -28.87
CA ILE A 406 22.48 26.97 -29.04
C ILE A 406 23.28 27.73 -27.97
N ARG A 407 24.36 28.41 -28.38
CA ARG A 407 25.10 29.35 -27.51
C ARG A 407 24.38 30.71 -27.48
N ILE A 408 23.82 31.07 -26.34
CA ILE A 408 23.30 32.42 -26.08
C ILE A 408 24.45 33.27 -25.56
N ASN A 409 24.92 34.22 -26.37
CA ASN A 409 25.93 35.21 -25.99
C ASN A 409 25.28 36.34 -25.18
N PHE A 410 25.61 36.46 -23.90
CA PHE A 410 25.29 37.67 -23.13
C PHE A 410 26.32 38.76 -23.45
N ALA A 411 25.87 39.79 -24.17
CA ALA A 411 26.68 40.99 -24.44
C ALA A 411 26.73 41.87 -23.18
N SER A 412 27.84 41.81 -22.46
CA SER A 412 28.28 42.86 -21.54
C SER A 412 29.02 43.93 -22.35
N ASP A 413 28.35 45.05 -22.64
CA ASP A 413 28.89 46.42 -22.56
C ASP A 413 28.10 47.38 -23.45
N ARG A 414 27.58 48.45 -22.84
CA ARG A 414 27.61 49.84 -23.34
C ARG A 414 26.77 50.75 -22.46
N SER A 415 27.42 51.56 -21.61
CA SER A 415 27.08 52.98 -21.47
C SER A 415 28.14 53.71 -20.65
N HIS A 416 29.19 54.19 -21.32
CA HIS A 416 29.92 55.38 -20.90
C HIS A 416 30.09 56.31 -22.11
N ALA A 417 29.92 57.60 -21.84
CA ALA A 417 29.95 58.78 -22.71
C ALA A 417 28.68 58.98 -23.57
N SER A 418 28.00 60.12 -23.59
CA SER A 418 28.22 61.46 -22.99
C SER A 418 27.06 62.34 -23.44
N GLU A 419 26.59 63.32 -22.65
CA GLU A 419 26.39 64.69 -23.14
C GLU A 419 26.00 65.68 -22.03
N GLN A 420 26.86 66.69 -21.88
CA GLN A 420 26.53 68.00 -21.33
C GLN A 420 25.58 68.74 -22.28
N LYS A 421 24.59 69.44 -21.72
CA LYS A 421 24.20 70.85 -22.02
C LYS A 421 22.78 71.12 -21.52
N SER A 422 22.68 71.84 -20.40
CA SER A 422 22.10 73.20 -20.31
C SER A 422 22.15 73.70 -18.88
#